data_AF-A0A842YKQ6-F1
#
_entry.id   AF-A0A842YKQ6-F1
#
_cell.length_a   1.000
_cell.length_b   1.000
_cell.length_c   1.000
_cell.angle_alpha   90.00
_cell.angle_beta   90.00
_cell.angle_gamma   90.00
#
_symmetry.space_group_name_H-M   'P 1'
#
loop_
_entity.id
_entity.type
_entity.pdbx_description
1 polymer ?
#
loop_
_entity_poly.entity_id
_entity_poly.type
_entity_poly.pdbx_seq_one_letter_code
_entity_poly.pdbx_strand_id
1 'polypeptide(L)' 'VIVDDPDAWYEHFKANGVETITEPHEDEEMNMRIFLLHDPEGYVIEIQKFHDPFP' A
#
# COMPACT_ATOMS: atom_id res chain seq x y z
N VAL A 1 -4.53 -4.87 -2.81
CA VAL A 1 -5.79 -4.10 -2.59
C VAL A 1 -5.63 -2.77 -3.27
N ILE A 2 -6.56 -2.41 -4.15
CA ILE A 2 -6.50 -1.15 -4.89
C ILE A 2 -7.22 -0.06 -4.09
N VAL A 3 -6.58 1.07 -3.87
CA VAL A 3 -7.11 2.23 -3.14
C VAL A 3 -6.85 3.53 -3.90
N ASP A 4 -7.61 4.59 -3.58
CA ASP A 4 -7.44 5.89 -4.22
C ASP A 4 -6.20 6.66 -3.75
N ASP A 5 -5.72 6.39 -2.54
CA ASP A 5 -4.59 7.10 -1.92
C ASP A 5 -3.82 6.16 -0.96
N PRO A 6 -2.76 5.49 -1.44
CA PRO A 6 -1.94 4.63 -0.59
C PRO A 6 -1.28 5.37 0.58
N ASP A 7 -0.87 6.62 0.41
CA ASP A 7 -0.22 7.41 1.45
C ASP A 7 -1.17 7.71 2.62
N ALA A 8 -2.43 8.09 2.31
CA ALA A 8 -3.45 8.30 3.35
C ALA A 8 -3.74 7.02 4.15
N TRP A 9 -3.76 5.86 3.48
CA TRP A 9 -3.94 4.56 4.15
C TRP A 9 -2.73 4.18 5.01
N TYR A 10 -1.51 4.43 4.54
CA TYR A 10 -0.31 4.21 5.33
C TYR A 10 -0.31 5.00 6.64
N GLU A 11 -0.62 6.30 6.59
CA GLU A 11 -0.74 7.14 7.78
C GLU A 11 -1.86 6.65 8.72
N HIS A 12 -3.01 6.25 8.16
CA HIS A 12 -4.09 5.67 8.94
C HIS A 12 -3.63 4.38 9.66
N PHE A 13 -2.94 3.48 8.98
CA PHE A 13 -2.46 2.23 9.56
C PHE A 13 -1.41 2.46 10.64
N LYS A 14 -0.44 3.36 10.41
CA LYS A 14 0.54 3.73 11.43
C LYS A 14 -0.09 4.36 12.66
N ALA A 15 -1.08 5.24 12.47
CA ALA A 15 -1.82 5.84 13.58
C ALA A 15 -2.58 4.80 14.42
N ASN A 16 -2.93 3.65 13.84
CA ASN A 16 -3.61 2.54 14.51
C ASN A 16 -2.67 1.41 14.95
N GLY A 17 -1.35 1.58 14.83
CA GLY A 17 -0.36 0.59 15.29
C GLY A 17 -0.27 -0.67 14.42
N VAL A 18 -0.71 -0.61 13.17
CA VAL A 18 -0.55 -1.70 12.21
C VAL A 18 0.90 -1.75 11.71
N GLU A 19 1.47 -2.95 11.63
CA GLU A 19 2.82 -3.16 11.16
C GLU A 19 2.90 -3.07 9.63
N THR A 20 3.63 -2.07 9.14
CA THR A 20 3.92 -1.88 7.72
C THR A 20 5.31 -2.42 7.40
N ILE A 21 5.43 -3.16 6.29
CA ILE A 21 6.68 -3.75 5.83
C ILE A 21 7.51 -2.72 5.06
N THR A 22 6.84 -1.86 4.28
CA THR A 22 7.47 -0.79 3.51
C THR A 22 6.71 0.51 3.66
N GLU A 23 7.39 1.62 3.43
CA GLU A 23 6.73 2.92 3.23
C GLU A 23 6.15 3.00 1.79
N PRO A 24 5.12 3.82 1.56
CA PRO A 24 4.62 4.13 0.23
C PRO A 24 5.76 4.60 -0.67
N HIS A 25 5.93 3.91 -1.79
CA HIS A 25 6.92 4.23 -2.81
C HIS A 25 6.31 4.11 -4.22
N GLU A 26 6.96 4.73 -5.19
CA GLU A 26 6.64 4.54 -6.60
C GLU A 26 7.33 3.26 -7.08
N ASP A 27 6.56 2.41 -7.75
CA ASP A 27 7.08 1.35 -8.59
C ASP A 27 7.06 1.84 -10.04
N GLU A 28 8.22 2.29 -10.53
CA GLU A 28 8.37 2.84 -11.87
C GLU A 28 8.16 1.78 -12.96
N GLU A 29 8.45 0.51 -12.68
CA GLU A 29 8.28 -0.59 -13.66
C GLU A 29 6.81 -0.88 -13.90
N MET A 30 5.99 -0.82 -12.84
CA MET A 30 4.56 -1.09 -12.90
C MET A 30 3.69 0.17 -12.95
N ASN A 31 4.30 1.36 -12.97
CA ASN A 31 3.63 2.67 -12.96
C ASN A 31 2.54 2.78 -11.87
N MET A 32 2.92 2.52 -10.62
CA MET A 32 1.99 2.54 -9.49
C MET A 32 2.60 3.07 -8.19
N ARG A 33 1.73 3.50 -7.28
CA ARG A 33 2.06 3.81 -5.87
C ARG A 33 1.73 2.61 -5.00
N ILE A 34 2.67 2.12 -4.20
CA ILE A 34 2.54 0.84 -3.46
C ILE A 34 3.17 0.86 -2.07
N PHE A 35 2.59 0.12 -1.12
CA PHE A 35 3.25 -0.34 0.11
C PHE A 35 2.71 -1.68 0.59
N LEU A 36 3.43 -2.31 1.52
CA LEU A 36 3.13 -3.63 2.06
C LEU A 36 2.91 -3.55 3.57
N LEU A 37 2.01 -4.38 4.10
CA LEU A 37 1.73 -4.48 5.54
C LEU A 37 1.46 -5.93 5.95
N HIS A 38 1.58 -6.21 7.25
CA HIS A 38 1.12 -7.45 7.86
C HIS A 38 -0.27 -7.28 8.44
N ASP A 39 -1.15 -8.23 8.17
CA ASP A 39 -2.38 -8.36 8.95
C ASP A 39 -2.10 -9.07 10.29
N PRO A 40 -3.04 -9.04 11.25
CA PRO A 40 -2.86 -9.69 12.56
C PRO A 40 -2.64 -11.21 12.50
N GLU A 41 -3.04 -11.87 11.42
CA GLU A 41 -2.87 -13.32 11.21
C GLU A 41 -1.52 -13.64 10.52
N GLY A 42 -0.73 -12.61 10.19
CA GLY A 42 0.61 -12.72 9.61
C GLY A 42 0.65 -12.75 8.08
N TYR A 43 -0.47 -12.51 7.39
CA TYR A 43 -0.48 -12.41 5.94
C TYR A 43 0.11 -11.09 5.46
N VAL A 44 0.75 -11.11 4.30
CA VAL A 44 1.22 -9.89 3.62
C VAL A 44 0.10 -9.34 2.77
N ILE A 45 -0.28 -8.10 3.03
CA ILE A 45 -1.24 -7.35 2.23
C ILE A 45 -0.48 -6.27 1.46
N GLU A 46 -0.72 -6.22 0.16
CA GLU A 46 -0.22 -5.17 -0.71
C GLU A 46 -1.31 -4.11 -0.90
N ILE A 47 -1.00 -2.84 -0.63
CA ILE A 47 -1.88 -1.70 -0.88
C ILE A 47 -1.29 -0.92 -2.05
N GLN A 48 -2.08 -0.68 -3.09
CA GLN A 48 -1.57 -0.13 -4.33
C GLN A 48 -2.57 0.76 -5.05
N LYS A 49 -2.05 1.63 -5.92
CA LYS A 49 -2.81 2.43 -6.86
C LYS A 49 -2.07 2.51 -8.19
N PHE A 50 -2.70 2.04 -9.25
CA PHE A 50 -2.21 2.21 -10.62
C PHE A 50 -2.42 3.65 -11.08
N HIS A 51 -1.40 4.24 -11.69
CA HIS A 51 -1.52 5.59 -12.28
C HIS A 51 -2.31 5.56 -13.58
N ASP A 52 -2.19 4.47 -14.33
CA ASP A 52 -2.98 4.21 -15.52
C ASP A 52 -4.11 3.20 -15.22
N PRO A 53 -5.28 3.34 -15.87
CA PRO A 53 -6.27 2.28 -15.83
C PRO A 53 -5.67 1.01 -16.42
N PHE A 54 -5.89 -0.13 -15.74
CA PHE A 54 -5.57 -1.43 -16.29
C PHE A 54 -6.24 -1.59 -17.68
N PRO A 55 -5.54 -2.05 -18.72
CA PRO A 55 -6.14 -2.32 -20.02
C PRO A 55 -7.25 -3.38 -19.93
#